data_AF-A0A7K4DD13-F1
#
_entry.id   AF-A0A7K4DD13-F1
#
_cell.length_a   1.000
_cell.length_b   1.000
_cell.length_c   1.000
_cell.angle_alpha   90.00
_cell.angle_beta   90.00
_cell.angle_gamma   90.00
#
_symmetry.space_group_name_H-M   'P 1'
#
loop_
_entity.id
_entity.type
_entity.pdbx_description
1 polymer ?
#
loop_
_entity_poly.entity_id
_entity_poly.type
_entity_poly.pdbx_seq_one_letter_code
_entity_poly.pdbx_strand_id
1 'polypeptide(L)' 'MQITLLGTGDAIGTPKVGCDCETCQAMVAAGRSRLRTSLLIETEGKHILV' A
#
# COMPACT_ATOMS: atom_id res chain seq x y z
N MET A 1 -16.27 0.16 14.59
CA MET A 1 -14.82 0.19 14.35
C MET A 1 -14.57 -0.34 12.95
N GLN A 2 -13.90 0.45 12.10
CA GLN A 2 -13.53 0.10 10.73
C GLN A 2 -12.03 0.31 10.55
N ILE A 3 -11.37 -0.57 9.81
CA ILE A 3 -9.93 -0.49 9.51
C ILE A 3 -9.76 -0.47 8.00
N THR A 4 -9.09 0.57 7.50
CA THR A 4 -8.74 0.70 6.09
C THR A 4 -7.24 0.50 5.93
N LEU A 5 -6.83 -0.48 5.11
CA LEU A 5 -5.42 -0.70 4.76
C LEU A 5 -5.02 0.29 3.66
N LEU A 6 -4.41 1.41 4.07
CA LEU A 6 -3.95 2.45 3.13
C LEU A 6 -2.71 2.00 2.36
N GLY A 7 -1.88 1.17 2.98
CA GLY A 7 -0.74 0.53 2.33
C GLY A 7 -0.45 -0.83 2.93
N THR A 8 0.00 -1.75 2.07
CA THR A 8 0.29 -3.14 2.44
C THR A 8 1.68 -3.60 2.01
N GLY A 9 2.50 -2.71 1.46
CA GLY A 9 3.84 -3.00 0.96
C GLY A 9 4.92 -2.94 2.03
N ASP A 10 6.09 -3.49 1.71
CA ASP A 10 7.27 -3.40 2.57
C ASP A 10 7.84 -1.97 2.61
N ALA A 11 9.00 -1.80 3.26
CA ALA A 11 9.67 -0.50 3.39
C ALA A 11 9.92 0.20 2.04
N ILE A 12 10.09 -0.55 0.96
CA ILE A 12 10.36 -0.02 -0.38
C ILE A 12 9.04 0.16 -1.14
N GLY A 13 8.09 -0.75 -0.96
CA GLY A 13 6.86 -0.86 -1.72
C GLY A 13 7.01 -1.68 -3.00
N THR A 14 5.96 -1.68 -3.82
CA THR A 14 5.95 -2.39 -5.11
C THR A 14 5.09 -1.60 -6.09
N PRO A 15 5.53 -1.35 -7.34
CA PRO A 15 6.81 -1.74 -7.94
C PRO A 15 8.02 -1.07 -7.28
N LYS A 16 9.18 -1.75 -7.33
CA LYS A 16 10.46 -1.20 -6.86
C LYS A 16 11.08 -0.34 -7.98
N VAL A 17 11.64 0.80 -7.62
CA VAL A 17 12.29 1.71 -8.57
C VAL A 17 13.43 0.97 -9.27
N GLY A 18 13.40 0.96 -10.61
CA GLY A 18 14.43 0.31 -11.44
C GLY A 18 14.37 -1.22 -11.48
N CYS A 19 13.34 -1.87 -10.92
CA CYS A 19 13.20 -3.32 -10.97
C CYS A 19 12.41 -3.77 -12.20
N ASP A 20 12.95 -4.74 -12.92
CA ASP A 20 12.40 -5.33 -14.15
C ASP A 20 11.83 -6.73 -13.95
N CYS A 21 11.64 -7.19 -12.71
CA CYS A 21 11.03 -8.49 -12.47
C CYS A 21 9.55 -8.52 -12.90
N GLU A 22 9.05 -9.73 -13.19
CA GLU A 22 7.69 -9.99 -13.68
C GLU A 22 6.61 -9.28 -12.84
N THR A 23 6.70 -9.36 -11.50
CA THR A 23 5.74 -8.73 -10.60
C THR A 23 5.73 -7.20 -10.70
N CYS A 24 6.91 -6.57 -10.79
CA CYS A 24 6.99 -5.11 -10.91
C CYS A 24 6.44 -4.65 -12.26
N GLN A 25 6.79 -5.35 -13.34
CA GLN A 25 6.26 -5.06 -14.67
C GLN A 25 4.73 -5.22 -14.73
N ALA A 26 4.20 -6.31 -14.17
CA ALA A 26 2.76 -6.55 -14.10
C ALA A 26 2.00 -5.47 -13.31
N MET A 27 2.56 -5.01 -12.19
CA MET A 27 1.98 -3.92 -11.40
C MET A 27 1.95 -2.60 -12.16
N VAL A 28 3.04 -2.25 -12.87
CA VAL A 28 3.10 -1.06 -13.73
C VAL A 28 2.06 -1.15 -14.85
N ALA A 29 1.99 -2.29 -15.56
CA ALA A 29 1.03 -2.50 -16.63
C ALA A 29 -0.42 -2.42 -16.14
N ALA A 30 -0.70 -2.92 -14.93
CA ALA A 30 -2.01 -2.84 -14.30
C ALA A 30 -2.32 -1.47 -13.66
N GLY A 31 -1.37 -0.53 -13.61
CA GLY A 31 -1.51 0.74 -12.91
C GLY A 31 -1.72 0.56 -11.39
N ARG A 32 -1.20 -0.52 -10.80
CA ARG A 32 -1.37 -0.87 -9.39
C ARG A 32 -0.07 -0.71 -8.62
N SER A 33 -0.18 -0.46 -7.32
CA SER A 33 0.97 -0.40 -6.43
C SER A 33 0.61 -0.85 -5.02
N ARG A 34 1.63 -1.24 -4.25
CA ARG A 34 1.59 -1.42 -2.80
C ARG A 34 2.43 -0.31 -2.16
N LEU A 35 1.73 0.63 -1.53
CA LEU A 35 2.33 1.68 -0.70
C LEU A 35 2.92 1.07 0.58
N ARG A 36 3.80 1.80 1.27
CA ARG A 36 4.35 1.35 2.56
C ARG A 36 3.22 1.08 3.56
N THR A 37 3.42 0.10 4.44
CA THR A 37 2.42 -0.28 5.46
C THR A 37 1.88 0.94 6.21
N SER A 38 0.56 1.13 6.13
CA SER A 38 -0.17 2.14 6.90
C SER A 38 -1.65 1.77 7.00
N LEU A 39 -2.30 2.20 8.08
CA LEU A 39 -3.69 1.91 8.38
C LEU A 39 -4.42 3.17 8.83
N LEU A 40 -5.69 3.28 8.43
CA LEU A 40 -6.62 4.22 9.03
C LEU A 40 -7.62 3.45 9.88
N ILE A 41 -7.70 3.80 11.15
CA ILE A 41 -8.68 3.24 12.08
C ILE A 41 -9.74 4.30 12.34
N GLU A 42 -10.99 3.94 12.05
CA GLU A 42 -12.17 4.77 12.27
C GLU A 42 -13.01 4.16 13.39
N THR A 43 -13.12 4.87 14.51
CA THR A 43 -13.87 4.39 15.68
C THR A 43 -14.42 5.56 16.49
N GLU A 44 -15.68 5.46 16.95
CA GLU A 44 -16.32 6.47 17.80
C GLU A 44 -16.19 7.92 17.28
N GLY A 45 -16.26 8.11 15.96
CA GLY A 45 -16.10 9.44 15.32
C GLY A 45 -14.65 9.98 15.31
N LYS A 46 -13.67 9.17 15.67
CA LYS A 46 -12.23 9.51 15.63
C LYS A 46 -11.53 8.82 14.48
N HIS A 47 -10.48 9.47 13.98
CA HIS A 47 -9.57 8.95 12.96
C HIS A 47 -8.18 8.80 13.55
N ILE A 48 -7.64 7.58 13.54
CA ILE A 48 -6.29 7.28 14.02
C ILE A 48 -5.48 6.77 12.84
N LEU A 49 -4.38 7.47 12.53
CA LEU A 49 -3.41 7.07 11.51
C LEU A 49 -2.29 6.26 12.17
N VAL A 50 -2.01 5.08 11.60
CA VAL A 50 -0.92 4.18 11.98
C VAL A 50 0.00 3.98 10.80
#